data_AF-F0ZBZ6-F1
#
_entry.id   AF-F0ZBZ6-F1
#
_cell.length_a   1.000
_cell.length_b   1.000
_cell.length_c   1.000
_cell.angle_alpha   90.00
_cell.angle_beta   90.00
_cell.angle_gamma   90.00
#
_symmetry.space_group_name_H-M   'P 1'
#
loop_
_entity.id
_entity.type
_entity.pdbx_description
1 polymer ?
#
loop_
_entity_poly.entity_id
_entity_poly.type
_entity_poly.pdbx_seq_one_letter_code
_entity_poly.pdbx_strand_id
1 'polypeptide(L)'
;VKIQCKESFGSFGSFKEDFPSELHGVMSPTEYTDVIRNINENCKGKFNKWFLLFLLGPIAGIVLFIVGGVKFKKIQDEQGDLSPSNANSFKPGLPFFYFIIGAILLILGSCFLGFAYWLFKRKTIGNIDEILIQINQKYVQRQIKFEFITELVEKPIPDWEYNNNRNNQAYMNQVKYDSQGCPCKMEEIYYLGINFMPQNMQNMQNMQNMQ
;
A
#
# COMPACT_ATOMS: atom_id res chain seq x y z
N VAL A 1 -11.05 8.40 19.52
CA VAL A 1 -9.57 8.24 19.55
C VAL A 1 -9.12 7.62 18.24
N LYS A 2 -8.02 8.10 17.62
CA LYS A 2 -7.47 7.53 16.38
C LYS A 2 -6.06 7.03 16.63
N ILE A 3 -5.79 5.76 16.33
CA ILE A 3 -4.48 5.14 16.49
C ILE A 3 -3.92 4.81 15.12
N GLN A 4 -2.85 5.49 14.72
CA GLN A 4 -2.22 5.29 13.43
C GLN A 4 -1.57 3.91 13.32
N CYS A 5 -1.84 3.20 12.22
CA CYS A 5 -1.11 2.00 11.84
C CYS A 5 0.28 2.39 11.33
N LYS A 6 1.32 1.73 11.85
CA LYS A 6 2.67 1.81 11.30
C LYS A 6 2.85 0.70 10.27
N GLU A 7 2.80 1.03 9.00
CA GLU A 7 3.13 0.10 7.93
C GLU A 7 4.61 -0.34 8.04
N SER A 8 4.89 -1.60 7.68
CA SER A 8 6.26 -2.10 7.59
C SER A 8 6.44 -2.94 6.35
N PHE A 9 7.64 -2.88 5.76
CA PHE A 9 7.94 -3.54 4.49
C PHE A 9 7.65 -5.05 4.55
N GLY A 10 6.69 -5.51 3.74
CA GLY A 10 6.27 -6.91 3.69
C GLY A 10 5.13 -7.30 4.65
N SER A 11 4.51 -6.33 5.33
CA SER A 11 3.33 -6.52 6.17
C SER A 11 2.35 -5.36 6.01
N PHE A 12 1.10 -5.53 6.45
CA PHE A 12 0.15 -4.44 6.54
C PHE A 12 0.54 -3.39 7.60
N GLY A 13 1.33 -3.78 8.59
CA GLY A 13 1.75 -2.92 9.70
C GLY A 13 1.22 -3.37 11.05
N SER A 14 1.33 -2.48 12.04
CA SER A 14 0.84 -2.68 13.40
C SER A 14 0.41 -1.36 14.05
N PHE A 15 -0.61 -1.42 14.88
CA PHE A 15 -1.04 -0.33 15.74
C PHE A 15 -0.16 -0.26 17.00
N LYS A 16 0.09 0.96 17.50
CA LYS A 16 0.84 1.16 18.74
C LYS A 16 0.06 0.62 19.94
N GLU A 17 0.75 -0.09 20.83
CA GLU A 17 0.20 -0.61 22.09
C GLU A 17 0.20 0.44 23.23
N ASP A 18 0.74 1.64 23.00
CA ASP A 18 0.73 2.73 23.98
C ASP A 18 -0.71 3.14 24.31
N PHE A 19 -1.06 3.15 25.60
CA PHE A 19 -2.41 3.47 26.06
C PHE A 19 -2.73 4.97 25.88
N PRO A 20 -3.72 5.33 25.06
CA PRO A 20 -4.10 6.73 24.86
C PRO A 20 -4.83 7.28 26.09
N SER A 21 -4.42 8.49 26.50
CA SER A 21 -4.93 9.17 27.70
C SER A 21 -6.45 9.39 27.68
N GLU A 22 -7.03 9.50 26.49
CA GLU A 22 -8.44 9.73 26.21
C GLU A 22 -9.32 8.51 26.52
N LEU A 23 -8.72 7.33 26.76
CA LEU A 23 -9.44 6.13 27.19
C LEU A 23 -9.49 5.97 28.71
N HIS A 24 -8.84 6.84 29.49
CA HIS A 24 -8.86 6.77 30.95
C HIS A 24 -10.30 6.81 31.49
N GLY A 25 -10.63 5.85 32.35
CA GLY A 25 -11.96 5.72 32.95
C GLY A 25 -12.98 4.97 32.09
N VAL A 26 -12.69 4.70 30.81
CA VAL A 26 -13.60 3.96 29.92
C VAL A 26 -13.11 2.55 29.63
N MET A 27 -11.78 2.38 29.52
CA MET A 27 -11.14 1.09 29.27
C MET A 27 -9.89 0.96 30.14
N SER A 28 -9.59 -0.24 30.64
CA SER A 28 -8.35 -0.46 31.38
C SER A 28 -7.14 -0.57 30.44
N PRO A 29 -5.92 -0.18 30.86
CA PRO A 29 -4.72 -0.31 30.03
C PRO A 29 -4.44 -1.74 29.57
N THR A 30 -4.66 -2.73 30.43
CA THR A 30 -4.48 -4.15 30.11
C THR A 30 -5.44 -4.60 29.02
N GLU A 31 -6.72 -4.24 29.17
CA GLU A 31 -7.77 -4.57 28.21
C GLU A 31 -7.52 -3.94 26.84
N TYR A 32 -7.10 -2.67 26.82
CA TYR A 32 -6.69 -1.99 25.59
C TYR A 32 -5.54 -2.73 24.92
N THR A 33 -4.49 -3.04 25.68
CA THR A 33 -3.30 -3.72 25.15
C THR A 33 -3.66 -5.09 24.57
N ASP A 34 -4.54 -5.85 25.22
CA ASP A 34 -5.00 -7.15 24.73
C ASP A 34 -5.81 -7.02 23.43
N VAL A 35 -6.66 -5.99 23.32
CA VAL A 35 -7.40 -5.69 22.08
C VAL A 35 -6.43 -5.34 20.95
N ILE A 36 -5.50 -4.42 21.18
CA ILE A 36 -4.53 -4.01 20.17
C ILE A 36 -3.63 -5.18 19.77
N ARG A 37 -3.18 -5.99 20.73
CA ARG A 37 -2.38 -7.19 20.46
C ARG A 37 -3.13 -8.19 19.60
N ASN A 38 -4.40 -8.47 19.94
CA ASN A 38 -5.25 -9.36 19.15
C ASN A 38 -5.42 -8.84 17.70
N ILE A 39 -5.70 -7.54 17.54
CA ILE A 39 -5.78 -6.92 16.20
C ILE A 39 -4.44 -7.07 15.47
N ASN A 40 -3.32 -6.72 16.11
CA ASN A 40 -1.98 -6.78 15.53
C ASN A 40 -1.58 -8.19 15.12
N GLU A 41 -1.89 -9.22 15.92
CA GLU A 41 -1.59 -10.62 15.60
C GLU A 41 -2.29 -11.09 14.32
N ASN A 42 -3.49 -10.58 14.07
CA ASN A 42 -4.23 -10.90 12.87
C ASN A 42 -3.95 -9.95 11.68
N CYS A 43 -3.40 -8.76 11.95
CA CYS A 43 -2.81 -7.88 10.93
C CYS A 43 -1.47 -8.41 10.40
N LYS A 44 -0.78 -9.29 11.14
CA LYS A 44 0.45 -9.99 10.70
C LYS A 44 0.14 -11.05 9.64
N GLY A 45 -0.58 -10.69 8.59
CA GLY A 45 -0.63 -11.46 7.36
C GLY A 45 0.80 -11.58 6.82
N LYS A 46 1.33 -12.81 6.78
CA LYS A 46 2.62 -13.06 6.11
C LYS A 46 2.37 -13.05 4.61
N PHE A 47 3.03 -12.14 3.89
CA PHE A 47 3.06 -12.22 2.44
C PHE A 47 3.54 -13.62 2.04
N ASN A 48 2.78 -14.29 1.18
CA ASN A 48 3.11 -15.66 0.82
C ASN A 48 4.45 -15.66 0.06
N LYS A 49 5.47 -16.32 0.60
CA LYS A 49 6.81 -16.39 0.00
C LYS A 49 6.79 -16.97 -1.42
N TRP A 50 5.78 -17.77 -1.76
CA TRP A 50 5.58 -18.26 -3.13
C TRP A 50 5.41 -17.13 -4.15
N PHE A 51 4.89 -15.96 -3.75
CA PHE A 51 4.83 -14.79 -4.61
C PHE A 51 6.21 -14.25 -5.01
N LEU A 52 7.26 -14.50 -4.22
CA LEU A 52 8.63 -14.12 -4.57
C LEU A 52 9.17 -14.91 -5.78
N LEU A 53 8.65 -16.11 -6.07
CA LEU A 53 9.03 -16.83 -7.28
C LEU A 53 8.57 -16.08 -8.54
N PHE A 54 7.46 -15.34 -8.45
CA PHE A 54 7.00 -14.52 -9.57
C PHE A 54 7.88 -13.29 -9.80
N LEU A 55 8.73 -12.91 -8.83
CA LEU A 55 9.76 -11.89 -9.01
C LEU A 55 10.85 -12.34 -10.00
N LEU A 56 11.07 -13.65 -10.14
CA LEU A 56 12.04 -14.20 -11.09
C LEU A 56 11.64 -13.89 -12.54
N GLY A 57 10.35 -13.78 -12.83
CA GLY A 57 9.82 -13.46 -14.16
C GLY A 57 10.28 -12.09 -14.66
N PRO A 58 9.96 -10.98 -13.96
CA PRO A 58 10.48 -9.66 -14.27
C PRO A 58 12.00 -9.59 -14.32
N ILE A 59 12.71 -10.27 -13.40
CA ILE A 59 14.18 -10.30 -13.42
C ILE A 59 14.70 -10.94 -14.72
N ALA A 60 14.18 -12.12 -15.10
CA ALA A 60 14.53 -12.76 -16.36
C ALA A 60 14.13 -11.91 -17.57
N GLY A 61 12.98 -11.23 -17.50
CA GLY A 61 12.51 -10.29 -18.52
C GLY A 61 13.47 -9.12 -18.71
N ILE A 62 13.93 -8.49 -17.62
CA ILE A 62 14.92 -7.40 -17.65
C ILE A 62 16.23 -7.89 -18.29
N VAL A 63 16.73 -9.07 -17.90
CA VAL A 63 17.96 -9.62 -18.47
C VAL A 63 17.82 -9.83 -19.98
N LEU A 64 16.73 -10.46 -20.44
CA LEU A 64 16.48 -10.69 -21.86
C LEU A 64 16.27 -9.38 -22.63
N PHE A 65 15.61 -8.40 -22.02
CA PHE A 65 15.40 -7.08 -22.60
C PHE A 65 16.73 -6.35 -22.83
N ILE A 66 17.63 -6.36 -21.83
CA ILE A 66 18.97 -5.77 -21.94
C ILE A 66 19.80 -6.50 -23.01
N VAL A 67 19.86 -7.84 -22.95
CA VAL A 67 20.64 -8.65 -23.92
C VAL A 67 20.13 -8.44 -25.35
N GLY A 68 18.81 -8.43 -25.54
CA GLY A 68 18.17 -8.15 -26.82
C GLY A 68 18.50 -6.75 -27.32
N GLY A 69 18.38 -5.73 -26.47
CA GLY A 69 18.65 -4.33 -26.81
C GLY A 69 20.12 -4.08 -27.18
N VAL A 70 21.07 -4.60 -26.41
CA VAL A 70 22.51 -4.46 -26.69
C VAL A 70 22.87 -5.13 -28.02
N LYS A 71 22.37 -6.35 -28.27
CA LYS A 71 22.63 -7.05 -29.53
C LYS A 71 21.95 -6.39 -30.72
N PHE A 72 20.74 -5.87 -30.54
CA PHE A 72 20.03 -5.13 -31.59
C PHE A 72 20.79 -3.87 -32.00
N LYS A 73 21.24 -3.07 -31.02
CA LYS A 73 22.04 -1.87 -31.28
C LYS A 73 23.33 -2.20 -32.03
N LYS A 74 24.05 -3.26 -31.62
CA LYS A 74 25.28 -3.69 -32.29
C LYS A 74 25.06 -4.02 -33.78
N ILE A 75 23.96 -4.70 -34.11
CA ILE A 75 23.63 -5.01 -35.52
C ILE A 75 23.31 -3.73 -36.29
N GLN A 76 22.62 -2.78 -35.66
CA GLN A 76 22.28 -1.50 -36.28
C GLN A 76 23.53 -0.65 -36.55
N ASP A 77 24.48 -0.63 -35.63
CA ASP A 77 25.78 0.04 -35.78
C ASP A 77 26.61 -0.60 -36.92
N GLU A 78 26.59 -1.94 -37.04
CA GLU A 78 27.29 -2.68 -38.12
C GLU A 78 26.62 -2.51 -39.51
N GLN A 79 25.32 -2.19 -39.58
CA GLN A 79 24.58 -1.98 -40.83
C GLN A 79 24.61 -0.52 -41.34
N GLY A 80 25.15 0.42 -40.56
CA GLY A 80 25.17 1.85 -40.87
C GLY A 80 25.95 2.27 -42.14
N ASP A 81 26.77 1.37 -42.70
CA ASP A 81 27.56 1.62 -43.91
C ASP A 81 26.98 0.98 -45.20
N LEU A 82 25.81 0.35 -45.14
CA LEU A 82 25.20 -0.33 -46.30
C LEU A 82 24.08 0.52 -46.92
N SER A 83 24.32 1.00 -48.15
CA SER A 83 23.42 1.82 -48.98
C SER A 83 21.93 1.41 -48.92
N PRO A 84 20.99 2.38 -48.87
CA PRO A 84 19.56 2.15 -48.64
C PRO A 84 18.77 1.49 -49.80
N SER A 85 19.43 0.99 -50.84
CA SER A 85 18.75 0.49 -52.05
C SER A 85 18.12 -0.91 -51.92
N ASN A 86 18.27 -1.60 -50.78
CA ASN A 86 17.74 -2.96 -50.56
C ASN A 86 16.98 -3.11 -49.22
N ALA A 87 16.24 -2.09 -48.79
CA ALA A 87 15.52 -2.04 -47.51
C ALA A 87 14.33 -3.04 -47.34
N ASN A 88 14.04 -3.89 -48.35
CA ASN A 88 12.81 -4.67 -48.40
C ASN A 88 12.88 -6.08 -47.75
N SER A 89 13.96 -6.44 -47.05
CA SER A 89 14.04 -7.74 -46.35
C SER A 89 14.57 -7.60 -44.93
N PHE A 90 13.92 -6.78 -44.10
CA PHE A 90 14.12 -6.82 -42.66
C PHE A 90 13.52 -8.13 -42.11
N LYS A 91 14.32 -9.19 -42.04
CA LYS A 91 13.96 -10.40 -41.32
C LYS A 91 14.21 -10.13 -39.83
N PRO A 92 13.18 -10.13 -38.97
CA PRO A 92 13.38 -9.90 -37.54
C PRO A 92 14.37 -10.94 -37.00
N GLY A 93 15.56 -10.46 -36.64
CA GLY A 93 16.62 -11.32 -36.13
C GLY A 93 16.28 -11.87 -34.75
N LEU A 94 16.98 -12.95 -34.38
CA LEU A 94 16.95 -13.54 -33.04
C LEU A 94 17.03 -12.49 -31.88
N PRO A 95 17.80 -11.39 -31.98
CA PRO A 95 17.85 -10.36 -30.94
C PRO A 95 16.53 -9.61 -30.71
N PHE A 96 15.79 -9.33 -31.78
CA PHE A 96 14.47 -8.68 -31.70
C PHE A 96 13.44 -9.60 -31.01
N PHE A 97 13.53 -10.91 -31.26
CA PHE A 97 12.69 -11.90 -30.58
C PHE A 97 12.96 -11.95 -29.08
N TYR A 98 14.22 -11.96 -28.65
CA TYR A 98 14.56 -11.89 -27.21
C TYR A 98 14.08 -10.61 -26.54
N PHE A 99 14.17 -9.48 -27.25
CA PHE A 99 13.66 -8.20 -26.76
C PHE A 99 12.15 -8.25 -26.51
N ILE A 100 11.38 -8.76 -27.48
CA ILE A 100 9.92 -8.91 -27.34
C ILE A 100 9.56 -9.85 -26.19
N ILE A 101 10.21 -11.02 -26.09
CA ILE A 101 9.96 -11.95 -24.99
C ILE A 101 10.29 -11.30 -23.64
N GLY A 102 11.42 -10.59 -23.56
CA GLY A 102 11.82 -9.88 -22.35
C GLY A 102 10.77 -8.85 -21.92
N ALA A 103 10.25 -8.07 -22.87
CA ALA A 103 9.19 -7.10 -22.63
C ALA A 103 7.89 -7.77 -22.14
N ILE A 104 7.46 -8.87 -22.77
CA ILE A 104 6.26 -9.61 -22.37
C ILE A 104 6.40 -10.18 -20.95
N LEU A 105 7.54 -10.80 -20.63
CA LEU A 105 7.80 -11.35 -19.29
C LEU A 105 7.81 -10.26 -18.21
N LEU A 106 8.39 -9.09 -18.52
CA LEU A 106 8.42 -7.95 -17.62
C LEU A 106 7.01 -7.41 -17.34
N ILE A 107 6.19 -7.22 -18.38
CA ILE A 107 4.82 -6.73 -18.24
C ILE A 107 3.98 -7.74 -17.45
N LEU A 108 3.94 -9.00 -17.88
CA LEU A 108 3.13 -10.03 -17.24
C LEU A 108 3.54 -10.27 -15.77
N GLY A 109 4.85 -10.33 -15.51
CA GLY A 109 5.36 -10.49 -14.15
C GLY A 109 5.01 -9.29 -13.26
N SER A 110 5.12 -8.07 -13.77
CA SER A 110 4.76 -6.86 -13.02
C SER A 110 3.26 -6.79 -12.73
N CYS A 111 2.41 -7.10 -13.72
CA CYS A 111 0.96 -7.18 -13.54
C CYS A 111 0.57 -8.23 -12.49
N PHE A 112 1.18 -9.41 -12.55
CA PHE A 112 0.90 -10.49 -11.61
C PHE A 112 1.32 -10.13 -10.18
N LEU A 113 2.50 -9.52 -10.00
CA LEU A 113 2.95 -9.03 -8.69
C LEU A 113 2.01 -7.97 -8.13
N GLY A 114 1.59 -7.00 -8.95
CA GLY A 114 0.62 -5.98 -8.56
C GLY A 114 -0.72 -6.60 -8.13
N PHE A 115 -1.21 -7.58 -8.88
CA PHE A 115 -2.45 -8.29 -8.56
C PHE A 115 -2.33 -9.12 -7.27
N ALA A 116 -1.21 -9.84 -7.08
CA ALA A 116 -0.95 -10.61 -5.87
C ALA A 116 -0.86 -9.71 -4.62
N TYR A 117 -0.19 -8.56 -4.75
CA TYR A 117 -0.14 -7.55 -3.69
C TYR A 117 -1.52 -7.00 -3.35
N TRP A 118 -2.32 -6.68 -4.37
CA TRP A 118 -3.70 -6.22 -4.18
C TRP A 118 -4.56 -7.26 -3.46
N LEU A 119 -4.49 -8.54 -3.84
CA LEU A 119 -5.20 -9.63 -3.15
C LEU A 119 -4.75 -9.78 -1.70
N PHE A 120 -3.45 -9.68 -1.43
CA PHE A 120 -2.90 -9.72 -0.08
C PHE A 120 -3.44 -8.57 0.80
N LYS A 121 -3.44 -7.34 0.27
CA LYS A 121 -3.98 -6.16 0.95
C LYS A 121 -5.47 -6.35 1.26
N ARG A 122 -6.27 -6.77 0.27
CA ARG A 122 -7.70 -7.02 0.43
C ARG A 122 -8.00 -8.08 1.48
N LYS A 123 -7.26 -9.20 1.47
CA LYS A 123 -7.42 -10.26 2.46
C LYS A 123 -7.11 -9.77 3.88
N THR A 124 -6.06 -8.98 4.03
CA THR A 124 -5.67 -8.46 5.35
C THR A 124 -6.71 -7.49 5.91
N ILE A 125 -7.24 -6.59 5.08
CA ILE A 125 -8.34 -5.69 5.48
C ILE A 125 -9.58 -6.49 5.89
N GLY A 126 -9.95 -7.53 5.14
CA GLY A 126 -11.09 -8.40 5.50
C GLY A 126 -10.91 -9.09 6.86
N ASN A 127 -9.70 -9.59 7.15
CA ASN A 127 -9.42 -10.18 8.47
C ASN A 127 -9.54 -9.15 9.60
N ILE A 128 -9.12 -7.90 9.36
CA ILE A 128 -9.27 -6.81 10.34
C ILE A 128 -10.75 -6.57 10.60
N ASP A 129 -11.57 -6.45 9.55
CA ASP A 129 -13.01 -6.23 9.68
C ASP A 129 -13.69 -7.36 10.49
N GLU A 130 -13.36 -8.63 10.22
CA GLU A 130 -13.88 -9.78 10.97
C GLU A 130 -13.59 -9.69 12.47
N ILE A 131 -12.38 -9.22 12.84
CA ILE A 131 -11.97 -9.09 14.24
C ILE A 131 -12.59 -7.89 14.90
N LEU A 132 -12.71 -6.78 14.17
CA LEU A 132 -13.43 -5.62 14.66
C LEU A 132 -14.89 -5.95 14.94
N ILE A 133 -15.54 -6.81 14.15
CA ILE A 133 -16.88 -7.31 14.45
C ILE A 133 -16.91 -8.04 15.80
N GLN A 134 -15.97 -8.97 16.04
CA GLN A 134 -15.91 -9.72 17.30
C GLN A 134 -15.63 -8.81 18.51
N ILE A 135 -14.71 -7.88 18.37
CA ILE A 135 -14.40 -6.88 19.39
C ILE A 135 -15.63 -6.02 19.66
N ASN A 136 -16.27 -5.47 18.62
CA ASN A 136 -17.45 -4.62 18.77
C ASN A 136 -18.60 -5.34 19.50
N GLN A 137 -18.80 -6.64 19.25
CA GLN A 137 -19.76 -7.44 20.01
C GLN A 137 -19.41 -7.51 21.50
N LYS A 138 -18.14 -7.67 21.86
CA LYS A 138 -17.67 -7.69 23.26
C LYS A 138 -17.86 -6.33 23.96
N TYR A 139 -17.75 -5.22 23.24
CA TYR A 139 -17.81 -3.88 23.82
C TYR A 139 -19.14 -3.14 23.62
N VAL A 140 -20.14 -3.79 23.01
CA VAL A 140 -21.45 -3.17 22.71
C VAL A 140 -22.14 -2.62 23.95
N GLN A 141 -22.06 -3.32 25.08
CA GLN A 141 -22.67 -2.90 26.36
C GLN A 141 -22.05 -1.62 26.92
N ARG A 142 -20.77 -1.38 26.60
CA ARG A 142 -20.03 -0.18 26.99
C ARG A 142 -20.11 0.93 25.95
N GLN A 143 -20.87 0.72 24.87
CA GLN A 143 -21.05 1.69 23.78
C GLN A 143 -19.74 2.10 23.12
N ILE A 144 -18.73 1.23 23.14
CA ILE A 144 -17.45 1.45 22.47
C ILE A 144 -17.50 0.75 21.12
N LYS A 145 -17.25 1.50 20.05
CA LYS A 145 -17.15 0.99 18.69
C LYS A 145 -15.73 1.21 18.17
N PHE A 146 -15.12 0.12 17.73
CA PHE A 146 -13.88 0.08 17.00
C PHE A 146 -14.18 0.07 15.50
N GLU A 147 -13.46 0.90 14.75
CA GLU A 147 -13.60 0.98 13.30
C GLU A 147 -12.25 1.12 12.63
N PHE A 148 -12.14 0.53 11.45
CA PHE A 148 -10.98 0.71 10.60
C PHE A 148 -11.22 1.93 9.69
N ILE A 149 -10.36 2.93 9.80
CA ILE A 149 -10.49 4.20 9.06
C ILE A 149 -9.31 4.33 8.11
N THR A 150 -9.62 4.63 6.85
CA THR A 150 -8.63 4.99 5.83
C THR A 150 -8.75 6.47 5.54
N GLU A 151 -7.68 7.22 5.71
CA GLU A 151 -7.64 8.66 5.39
C GLU A 151 -6.50 8.97 4.43
N LEU A 152 -6.76 9.84 3.46
CA LEU A 152 -5.71 10.43 2.64
C LEU A 152 -5.18 11.66 3.36
N VAL A 153 -3.92 11.61 3.79
CA VAL A 153 -3.29 12.70 4.53
C VAL A 153 -2.23 13.36 3.66
N GLU A 154 -2.23 14.69 3.66
CA GLU A 154 -1.16 15.47 3.06
C GLU A 154 0.09 15.38 3.94
N LYS A 155 1.16 14.83 3.36
CA LYS A 155 2.46 14.76 4.02
C LYS A 155 3.43 15.71 3.34
N PRO A 156 4.08 16.62 4.10
CA PRO A 156 5.08 17.50 3.53
C PRO A 156 6.24 16.69 2.96
N ILE A 157 6.69 17.07 1.77
CA ILE A 157 7.83 16.47 1.12
C ILE A 157 9.08 17.18 1.63
N PRO A 158 10.06 16.47 2.20
CA PRO A 158 11.31 17.08 2.61
C PRO A 158 12.05 17.73 1.42
N ASP A 159 12.68 18.89 1.65
CA ASP A 159 13.37 19.64 0.59
C ASP A 159 14.39 18.80 -0.19
N TRP A 160 15.11 17.91 0.48
CA TRP A 160 16.08 17.03 -0.17
C TRP A 160 15.41 16.03 -1.14
N GLU A 161 14.23 15.51 -0.79
CA GLU A 161 13.48 14.57 -1.62
C GLU A 161 12.95 15.30 -2.86
N TYR A 162 12.38 16.49 -2.64
CA TYR A 162 11.86 17.33 -3.72
C TYR A 162 12.98 17.77 -4.67
N ASN A 163 14.09 18.30 -4.16
CA ASN A 163 15.19 18.82 -4.99
C ASN A 163 15.84 17.73 -5.84
N ASN A 164 15.96 16.50 -5.31
CA ASN A 164 16.51 15.37 -6.06
C ASN A 164 15.59 14.90 -7.19
N ASN A 165 14.27 15.10 -7.05
CA ASN A 165 13.28 14.56 -7.98
C ASN A 165 12.53 15.63 -8.80
N ARG A 166 12.84 16.92 -8.64
CA ARG A 166 12.14 18.03 -9.30
C ARG A 166 12.13 17.96 -10.83
N ASN A 167 13.12 17.29 -11.42
CA ASN A 167 13.22 17.10 -12.88
C ASN A 167 12.49 15.83 -13.38
N ASN A 168 11.99 14.98 -12.47
CA ASN A 168 11.27 13.76 -12.82
C ASN A 168 9.78 14.08 -12.93
N GLN A 169 9.27 14.15 -14.16
CA GLN A 169 7.87 14.47 -14.42
C GLN A 169 6.89 13.46 -13.77
N ALA A 170 7.25 12.17 -13.72
CA ALA A 170 6.41 11.16 -13.08
C ALA A 170 6.30 11.39 -11.57
N TYR A 171 7.38 11.86 -10.92
CA TYR A 171 7.36 12.26 -9.51
C TYR A 171 6.53 13.53 -9.32
N MET A 172 6.77 14.56 -10.13
CA MET A 172 6.08 15.85 -10.02
C MET A 172 4.57 15.76 -10.24
N ASN A 173 4.09 14.80 -11.04
CA ASN A 173 2.65 14.54 -11.22
C ASN A 173 1.94 14.10 -9.93
N GLN A 174 2.69 13.62 -8.92
CA GLN A 174 2.15 13.21 -7.62
C GLN A 174 2.28 14.29 -6.55
N VAL A 175 3.06 15.35 -6.82
CA VAL A 175 3.28 16.45 -5.89
C VAL A 175 2.10 17.41 -5.98
N LYS A 176 1.51 17.70 -4.82
CA LYS A 176 0.55 18.78 -4.62
C LYS A 176 1.23 19.90 -3.84
N TYR A 177 0.56 21.05 -3.76
CA TYR A 177 1.01 22.15 -2.93
C TYR A 177 -0.08 22.47 -1.94
N ASP A 178 0.29 22.62 -0.67
CA ASP A 178 -0.64 23.04 0.36
C ASP A 178 -1.00 24.52 0.22
N SER A 179 -1.83 25.03 1.14
CA SER A 179 -2.24 26.44 1.15
C SER A 179 -1.08 27.43 1.38
N GLN A 180 0.07 26.96 1.84
CA GLN A 180 1.29 27.74 2.06
C GLN A 180 2.26 27.64 0.87
N GLY A 181 1.94 26.85 -0.15
CA GLY A 181 2.80 26.61 -1.30
C GLY A 181 3.93 25.60 -1.04
N CYS A 182 3.87 24.83 0.06
CA CYS A 182 4.84 23.79 0.35
C CYS A 182 4.49 22.50 -0.43
N PRO A 183 5.49 21.82 -1.02
CA PRO A 183 5.23 20.58 -1.75
C PRO A 183 4.80 19.47 -0.78
N CYS A 184 3.66 18.85 -1.07
CA CYS A 184 3.10 17.75 -0.29
C CYS A 184 2.75 16.56 -1.19
N LYS A 185 2.72 15.36 -0.60
CA LYS A 185 2.20 14.14 -1.23
C LYS A 185 1.02 13.61 -0.45
N MET A 186 0.04 13.07 -1.17
CA MET A 186 -1.10 12.38 -0.57
C MET A 186 -0.66 10.96 -0.20
N GLU A 187 -0.69 10.65 1.09
CA GLU A 187 -0.39 9.31 1.60
C GLU A 187 -1.68 8.70 2.18
N GLU A 188 -1.98 7.47 1.78
CA GLU A 188 -3.06 6.69 2.38
C GLU A 188 -2.59 6.20 3.75
N ILE A 189 -3.25 6.64 4.82
CA ILE A 189 -2.91 6.26 6.19
C ILE A 189 -4.08 5.52 6.82
N TYR A 190 -3.77 4.42 7.47
CA TYR A 190 -4.72 3.58 8.20
C TYR A 190 -4.75 3.92 9.68
N TYR A 191 -5.96 3.99 10.22
CA TYR A 191 -6.20 4.23 11.64
C TYR A 191 -7.16 3.20 12.21
N LEU A 192 -6.93 2.86 13.47
CA LEU A 192 -7.95 2.26 14.32
C LEU A 192 -8.69 3.38 15.05
N GLY A 193 -9.94 3.61 14.67
CA GLY A 193 -10.85 4.51 15.34
C GLY A 193 -11.50 3.82 16.54
N ILE A 194 -11.53 4.51 17.68
CA ILE A 194 -12.29 4.11 18.86
C ILE A 194 -13.29 5.23 19.14
N ASN A 195 -14.57 4.94 18.94
CA ASN A 195 -15.67 5.88 19.10
C ASN A 195 -16.54 5.46 20.27
N PHE A 196 -16.99 6.44 21.04
CA PHE A 196 -17.94 6.26 22.12
C PHE A 196 -19.31 6.70 21.61
N MET A 197 -20.26 5.78 21.53
CA MET A 197 -21.62 6.18 21.19
C MET A 197 -22.18 7.02 22.33
N PRO A 198 -22.91 8.11 22.03
CA PRO A 198 -23.59 8.86 23.07
C PRO A 198 -24.53 7.91 23.81
N GLN A 199 -24.47 7.92 25.15
CA GLN A 199 -25.49 7.25 25.95
C GLN A 199 -26.82 7.84 25.50
N ASN A 200 -27.70 7.00 24.95
CA ASN A 200 -29.04 7.43 24.55
C ASN A 200 -29.66 8.21 25.72
N MET A 201 -29.71 9.54 25.60
CA MET A 201 -30.23 10.44 26.63
C MET A 201 -31.69 10.12 26.97
N GLN A 202 -32.37 9.31 26.13
CA GLN A 202 -33.70 8.79 26.38
C GLN A 202 -33.82 7.99 27.69
N ASN A 203 -32.79 7.28 28.15
CA ASN A 203 -32.87 6.59 29.45
C ASN A 203 -32.68 7.55 30.63
N MET A 204 -31.97 8.67 30.45
CA MET A 204 -31.87 9.72 31.48
C MET A 204 -33.17 10.52 31.62
N GLN A 205 -33.85 10.84 30.51
CA GLN A 205 -35.16 11.50 30.56
C GLN A 205 -36.24 10.60 31.17
N ASN A 206 -36.23 9.29 30.88
CA ASN A 206 -37.18 8.36 31.47
C ASN A 206 -36.96 8.17 32.98
N MET A 207 -35.72 8.28 33.49
CA MET A 207 -35.45 8.26 34.93
C MET A 207 -35.81 9.58 35.63
N GLN A 208 -35.69 10.72 34.96
CA GLN A 208 -36.14 12.01 35.50
C GLN A 208 -37.68 12.15 35.53
N ASN A 209 -38.39 11.50 34.60
CA ASN A 209 -39.86 11.47 34.60
C ASN A 209 -40.47 10.45 35.59
N MET A 210 -39.63 9.69 36.31
CA MET A 210 -40.05 8.76 37.38
C MET A 210 -39.78 9.33 38.79
N GLN A 211 -39.32 10.58 38.90
CA GLN A 211 -39.19 11.34 40.15
C GLN A 211 -40.27 12.42 40.21
#